data_AF-N9LEP8-F1
#
_entry.id   AF-N9LEP8-F1
#
_cell.length_a   1.000
_cell.length_b   1.000
_cell.length_c   1.000
_cell.angle_alpha   90.00
_cell.angle_beta   90.00
_cell.angle_gamma   90.00
#
_symmetry.space_group_name_H-M   'P 1'
#
loop_
_entity.id
_entity.type
_entity.pdbx_description
1 polymer ?
#
loop_
_entity_poly.entity_id
_entity_poly.type
_entity_poly.pdbx_seq_one_letter_code
_entity_poly.pdbx_strand_id
1 'polypeptide(L)' 'MGYLIAGLIIGPFGLAFFYDSASILHIAELGIVMYLFVIGLEMRPSYLWSLRKEIFGLGTLQISACSLGLTAVGLV' A
#
# COMPACT_ATOMS: atom_id res chain seq x y z
N MET A 1 -3.17 1.13 -12.44
CA MET A 1 -2.46 2.25 -13.10
C MET A 1 -3.38 3.37 -13.55
N GLY A 2 -4.56 3.09 -14.13
CA GLY A 2 -5.52 4.14 -14.52
C GLY A 2 -6.01 5.04 -13.38
N TYR A 3 -6.27 4.49 -12.19
CA TYR A 3 -6.72 5.28 -11.02
C TYR A 3 -5.66 6.27 -10.50
N LEU A 4 -4.37 5.94 -10.60
CA LEU A 4 -3.29 6.84 -10.16
C LEU A 4 -3.13 7.99 -11.17
N ILE A 5 -3.22 7.69 -12.47
CA ILE A 5 -3.19 8.70 -13.53
C ILE A 5 -4.42 9.62 -13.44
N ALA A 6 -5.61 9.06 -13.22
CA ALA A 6 -6.82 9.84 -13.00
C ALA A 6 -6.70 10.74 -11.75
N GLY A 7 -6.16 10.20 -10.65
CA GLY A 7 -5.88 10.97 -9.43
C GLY A 7 -4.87 12.10 -9.64
N LEU A 8 -3.86 11.90 -10.49
CA LEU A 8 -2.89 12.93 -10.86
C LEU A 8 -3.52 14.04 -11.72
N ILE A 9 -4.39 13.68 -12.67
CA ILE A 9 -5.11 14.62 -13.55
C ILE A 9 -6.16 15.43 -12.77
N ILE A 10 -6.82 14.81 -11.79
CA ILE A 10 -7.87 15.44 -10.97
C ILE A 10 -7.28 16.18 -9.75
N GLY A 11 -6.08 15.79 -9.32
CA GLY A 11 -5.35 16.38 -8.21
C GLY A 11 -4.82 17.80 -8.47
N PRO A 12 -4.11 18.38 -7.48
CA PRO A 12 -3.68 19.79 -7.54
C PRO A 12 -2.73 20.11 -8.69
N PHE A 13 -2.00 19.12 -9.20
CA PHE A 13 -1.09 19.25 -10.35
C PHE A 13 -1.77 19.11 -11.72
N GLY A 14 -3.05 18.75 -11.78
CA GLY A 14 -3.81 18.59 -13.01
C GLY A 14 -4.83 19.72 -13.21
N LEU A 15 -6.10 19.48 -12.88
CA LEU A 15 -7.21 20.45 -13.06
C LEU A 15 -7.43 21.38 -11.86
N ALA A 16 -6.70 21.19 -10.74
CA ALA A 16 -6.77 22.01 -9.52
C ALA A 16 -8.20 22.24 -8.96
N PHE A 17 -9.16 21.36 -9.30
CA PHE A 17 -10.57 21.50 -8.95
C PHE A 17 -10.84 21.27 -7.45
N PHE A 18 -9.88 20.67 -6.73
CA PHE A 18 -10.00 20.34 -5.32
C PHE A 18 -8.85 20.96 -4.52
N TYR A 19 -9.13 22.09 -3.87
CA TYR A 19 -8.23 22.76 -2.91
C TYR A 19 -8.41 22.23 -1.48
N ASP A 20 -9.47 21.45 -1.24
CA ASP A 20 -9.79 20.88 0.07
C ASP A 20 -9.20 19.47 0.20
N SER A 21 -7.89 19.43 0.35
CA SER A 21 -7.13 18.19 0.62
C SER A 21 -7.61 17.50 1.90
N ALA A 22 -8.20 18.24 2.85
CA ALA A 22 -8.75 17.70 4.09
C ALA A 22 -9.97 16.78 3.87
N SER A 23 -10.91 17.19 3.02
CA SER A 23 -12.09 16.36 2.70
C SER A 23 -11.72 15.12 1.89
N ILE A 24 -10.78 15.23 0.94
CA ILE A 24 -10.29 14.08 0.18
C ILE A 24 -9.60 13.06 1.08
N LEU A 25 -8.82 13.54 2.07
CA LEU A 25 -8.14 12.67 3.03
C LEU A 25 -9.13 11.86 3.87
N HIS A 26 -10.22 12.48 4.34
CA HIS A 26 -11.27 11.78 5.11
C HIS A 26 -12.00 10.72 4.28
N ILE A 27 -12.34 11.04 3.02
CA ILE A 27 -12.96 10.05 2.12
C ILE A 27 -11.98 8.90 1.83
N ALA A 28 -10.70 9.20 1.61
CA ALA A 28 -9.67 8.20 1.35
C ALA A 28 -9.46 7.27 2.56
N GLU A 29 -9.43 7.82 3.76
CA GLU A 29 -9.34 7.05 5.01
C GLU A 29 -10.52 6.07 5.14
N LEU A 30 -11.75 6.55 4.91
CA LEU A 30 -12.95 5.70 4.94
C LEU A 30 -12.92 4.60 3.87
N GLY A 31 -12.44 4.92 2.66
CA GLY A 31 -12.27 3.95 1.58
C GLY A 31 -11.25 2.86 1.90
N ILE A 32 -10.12 3.22 2.51
CA ILE A 32 -9.09 2.26 2.95
C ILE A 32 -9.63 1.34 4.04
N VAL A 33 -10.37 1.89 5.02
CA VAL A 33 -10.99 1.08 6.09
C VAL A 33 -11.98 0.07 5.51
N MET A 34 -12.84 0.48 4.59
CA MET A 34 -13.76 -0.42 3.90
C MET A 34 -13.02 -1.50 3.10
N TYR A 35 -11.93 -1.14 2.41
CA TYR A 35 -11.11 -2.09 1.66
C TYR A 35 -10.42 -3.12 2.56
N LEU A 36 -9.81 -2.67 3.66
CA LEU A 36 -9.21 -3.55 4.67
C LEU A 36 -10.25 -4.46 5.34
N PHE A 37 -11.47 -3.94 5.56
CA PHE A 37 -12.57 -4.74 6.08
C PHE A 37 -12.97 -5.86 5.11
N VAL A 38 -13.17 -5.54 3.83
CA VAL A 38 -13.48 -6.54 2.79
C VAL A 38 -12.36 -7.57 2.67
N ILE A 39 -11.09 -7.13 2.62
CA ILE A 39 -9.94 -8.04 2.64
C ILE A 39 -9.97 -8.94 3.88
N GLY A 40 -10.30 -8.38 5.03
CA GLY A 40 -10.41 -9.14 6.29
C GLY A 40 -11.52 -10.19 6.25
N LEU A 41 -12.66 -9.88 5.63
CA LEU A 41 -13.76 -10.83 5.44
C LEU A 41 -13.44 -11.91 4.39
N GLU A 42 -12.66 -11.58 3.37
CA GLU A 42 -12.25 -12.49 2.30
C GLU A 42 -11.07 -13.37 2.71
N MET A 43 -10.22 -12.88 3.62
CA MET A 43 -9.06 -13.61 4.09
C MET A 43 -9.47 -14.83 4.92
N ARG A 44 -9.10 -16.01 4.42
CA ARG A 44 -9.17 -17.26 5.19
C ARG A 44 -7.91 -17.39 6.06
N PRO A 45 -8.00 -17.30 7.41
CA PRO A 45 -6.83 -17.38 8.29
C PRO A 45 -6.05 -18.70 8.14
N SER A 46 -6.75 -19.77 7.73
CA SER A 46 -6.14 -21.07 7.44
C SER A 46 -5.17 -21.05 6.24
N TYR A 47 -5.45 -20.24 5.21
CA TYR A 47 -4.57 -20.10 4.04
C TYR A 47 -3.32 -19.27 4.37
N LEU A 48 -3.45 -18.26 5.21
CA LEU A 48 -2.31 -17.52 5.75
C LEU A 48 -1.38 -18.41 6.59
N TRP A 49 -1.96 -19.32 7.39
CA TRP A 49 -1.17 -20.20 8.26
C TRP A 49 -0.41 -21.28 7.50
N SER A 50 -0.86 -21.70 6.32
CA SER A 50 -0.10 -22.61 5.45
C SER A 50 1.08 -21.89 4.78
N LEU A 51 0.88 -20.62 4.38
CA LEU A 51 1.91 -19.80 3.75
C LEU A 51 2.93 -19.23 4.74
N ARG A 52 2.68 -19.28 6.06
CA ARG A 52 3.58 -18.69 7.08
C ARG A 52 5.02 -19.18 6.96
N LYS A 53 5.26 -20.45 6.61
CA LYS A 53 6.62 -21.02 6.55
C LYS A 53 7.39 -20.48 5.34
N GLU A 54 6.69 -20.29 4.23
CA GLU A 54 7.27 -19.75 3.00
C GLU A 54 7.54 -18.24 3.13
N ILE A 55 6.57 -17.50 3.68
CA ILE A 55 6.69 -16.05 3.92
C ILE A 55 7.75 -15.76 4.98
N PHE A 56 7.82 -16.50 6.09
CA PHE A 56 8.85 -16.27 7.10
C PHE A 56 10.24 -16.72 6.65
N GLY A 57 10.37 -17.76 5.83
CA GLY A 57 11.68 -18.21 5.34
C GLY A 57 12.23 -17.28 4.25
N LEU A 58 11.51 -17.18 3.13
CA LEU A 58 11.97 -16.44 1.95
C LEU A 58 11.70 -14.94 2.08
N GLY A 59 10.54 -14.56 2.61
CA GLY A 59 10.14 -13.16 2.73
C GLY A 59 11.05 -12.37 3.68
N THR A 60 11.44 -12.94 4.82
CA THR A 60 12.36 -12.25 5.75
C THR A 60 13.75 -12.07 5.16
N LEU A 61 14.23 -13.06 4.39
CA LEU A 61 15.53 -13.01 3.71
C LEU A 61 15.53 -11.99 2.56
N GLN A 62 14.43 -11.86 1.84
CA GLN A 62 14.28 -10.84 0.80
C GLN A 62 14.20 -9.44 1.41
N ILE A 63 13.43 -9.26 2.49
CA ILE A 63 13.31 -7.96 3.18
C ILE A 63 14.66 -7.53 3.76
N SER A 64 15.41 -8.44 4.39
CA SER A 64 16.73 -8.12 4.93
C SER A 64 17.73 -7.77 3.83
N ALA A 65 17.72 -8.50 2.70
CA ALA A 65 18.56 -8.19 1.55
C ALA A 65 18.22 -6.83 0.92
N CYS A 66 16.94 -6.53 0.70
CA CYS A 66 16.50 -5.24 0.18
C CYS A 66 16.83 -4.10 1.15
N SER A 67 16.60 -4.29 2.45
CA SER A 67 16.88 -3.29 3.48
C SER A 67 18.38 -2.98 3.58
N LEU A 68 19.24 -4.01 3.58
CA LEU A 68 20.69 -3.84 3.57
C LEU A 68 21.17 -3.19 2.27
N GLY A 69 20.63 -3.60 1.11
CA GLY A 69 20.99 -3.02 -0.19
C GLY A 69 20.64 -1.54 -0.28
N LEU A 70 19.41 -1.16 0.11
CA LEU A 70 18.98 0.25 0.15
C LEU A 70 19.81 1.06 1.15
N THR A 71 20.10 0.50 2.33
CA THR A 71 20.92 1.17 3.34
C THR A 71 22.34 1.37 2.82
N ALA A 72 22.95 0.37 2.18
CA ALA A 72 24.28 0.47 1.60
C ALA A 72 24.35 1.49 0.46
N VAL A 73 23.35 1.54 -0.43
CA VAL A 73 23.27 2.55 -1.50
C VAL A 73 23.05 3.95 -0.94
N GLY A 74 22.26 4.10 0.13
CA GLY A 74 22.07 5.41 0.77
C GLY A 74 23.25 5.91 1.59
N LEU A 75 24.18 5.01 1.96
CA LEU A 75 25.40 5.34 2.71
C LEU A 75 26.61 5.65 1.80
N VAL A 76 26.56 5.25 0.52
CA VAL A 76 27.55 5.52 -0.52
C VAL A 76 27.22 6.82 -1.25
#